data_AF-A0A2G9SDH2-F1
#
_entry.id   AF-A0A2G9SDH2-F1
#
_cell.length_a   1.000
_cell.length_b   1.000
_cell.length_c   1.000
_cell.angle_alpha   90.00
_cell.angle_beta   90.00
_cell.angle_gamma   90.00
#
_symmetry.space_group_name_H-M   'P 1'
#
loop_
_entity.id
_entity.type
_entity.pdbx_description
1 polymer ?
#
loop_
_entity_poly.entity_id
_entity_poly.type
_entity_poly.pdbx_seq_one_letter_code
_entity_poly.pdbx_strand_id
1 'polypeptide(L)'
;MCLLCGTVLCSQNTCCQEVVNGEELGACTTHALQCGAGICIFLKIRECRVVLIEGKTRGCIYAAPYLDEYGETDPGLKRGNPLRLSHERYRKLHLLWQQHCIIEEIAHSLEISQMFFGFNWSLL
;
A
#
# COMPACT_ATOMS: atom_id res chain seq x y z
N MET A 1 3.96 5.44 3.81
CA MET A 1 3.39 5.80 5.12
C MET A 1 2.39 4.73 5.52
N CYS A 2 2.58 4.12 6.69
CA CYS A 2 1.64 3.15 7.25
C CYS A 2 0.34 3.86 7.64
N LEU A 3 -0.80 3.37 7.16
CA LEU A 3 -2.12 3.93 7.49
C LEU A 3 -2.68 3.38 8.82
N LEU A 4 -2.01 2.40 9.44
CA LEU A 4 -2.38 1.88 10.77
C LEU A 4 -1.77 2.73 11.89
N CYS A 5 -0.50 3.15 11.74
CA CYS A 5 0.24 3.83 12.80
C CYS A 5 0.84 5.19 12.41
N GLY A 6 0.82 5.57 11.12
CA GLY A 6 1.35 6.86 10.63
C GLY A 6 2.84 6.88 10.29
N THR A 7 3.61 5.82 10.57
CA THR A 7 5.06 5.79 10.29
C THR A 7 5.37 5.97 8.80
N VAL A 8 6.33 6.84 8.47
CA VAL A 8 6.85 7.04 7.11
C VAL A 8 8.12 6.22 6.92
N LEU A 9 8.17 5.44 5.84
CA LEU A 9 9.21 4.45 5.57
C LEU A 9 9.68 4.60 4.12
N CYS A 10 10.91 4.14 3.87
CA CYS A 10 11.38 3.86 2.51
C CYS A 10 10.53 2.75 1.89
N SER A 11 10.33 2.81 0.57
CA SER A 11 9.62 1.77 -0.18
C SER A 11 10.28 1.62 -1.53
N GLN A 12 10.46 0.38 -2.01
CA GLN A 12 11.11 0.07 -3.28
C GLN A 12 12.55 0.61 -3.35
N ASN A 13 13.29 0.47 -2.26
CA ASN A 13 14.67 0.91 -2.18
C ASN A 13 15.47 -0.06 -1.30
N THR A 14 16.76 -0.18 -1.57
CA THR A 14 17.67 -1.01 -0.76
C THR A 14 18.08 -0.31 0.53
N CYS A 15 17.94 1.02 0.61
CA CYS A 15 18.13 1.73 1.87
C CYS A 15 17.01 1.34 2.85
N CYS A 16 17.39 0.99 4.07
CA CYS A 16 16.50 0.51 5.14
C CYS A 16 15.96 -0.92 4.95
N GLN A 17 16.64 -1.77 4.18
CA GLN A 17 16.38 -3.22 4.26
C GLN A 17 16.87 -3.79 5.60
N GLU A 18 16.17 -4.79 6.09
CA GLU A 18 16.49 -5.53 7.31
C GLU A 18 16.54 -7.04 7.02
N VAL A 19 17.44 -7.75 7.69
CA VAL A 19 17.52 -9.22 7.58
C VAL A 19 16.58 -9.84 8.62
N VAL A 20 15.51 -10.49 8.15
CA VAL A 20 14.53 -11.16 9.00
C VAL A 20 14.50 -12.64 8.65
N ASN A 21 14.90 -13.50 9.61
CA ASN A 21 15.01 -14.95 9.41
C ASN A 21 15.92 -15.34 8.23
N GLY A 22 17.00 -14.59 8.00
CA GLY A 22 17.96 -14.84 6.91
C GLY A 22 17.55 -14.29 5.55
N GLU A 23 16.41 -13.60 5.44
CA GLU A 23 15.95 -12.96 4.21
C GLU A 23 16.05 -11.43 4.33
N GLU A 24 16.53 -10.76 3.27
CA GLU A 24 16.51 -9.30 3.18
C GLU A 24 15.11 -8.78 2.79
N LEU A 25 14.50 -8.02 3.67
CA LEU A 25 13.17 -7.44 3.48
C LEU A 25 13.24 -5.92 3.51
N GLY A 26 12.47 -5.27 2.62
CA GLY A 26 12.29 -3.83 2.60
C GLY A 26 11.60 -3.29 3.85
N ALA A 27 11.73 -1.98 4.08
CA ALA A 27 11.28 -1.34 5.31
C ALA A 27 9.75 -1.46 5.52
N CYS A 28 8.93 -1.41 4.46
CA CYS A 28 7.48 -1.55 4.60
C CYS A 28 7.10 -3.00 4.96
N THR A 29 7.77 -3.98 4.37
CA THR A 29 7.53 -5.41 4.66
C THR A 29 7.92 -5.75 6.08
N THR A 30 9.10 -5.33 6.53
CA THR A 30 9.53 -5.51 7.93
C THR A 30 8.59 -4.81 8.91
N HIS A 31 8.17 -3.59 8.59
CA HIS A 31 7.20 -2.88 9.40
C HIS A 31 5.84 -3.57 9.45
N ALA A 32 5.37 -4.15 8.34
CA ALA A 32 4.09 -4.88 8.31
C ALA A 32 4.09 -6.09 9.25
N LEU A 33 5.21 -6.82 9.33
CA LEU A 33 5.36 -7.96 10.26
C LEU A 33 5.17 -7.54 11.72
N GLN A 34 5.59 -6.33 12.10
CA GLN A 34 5.49 -5.82 13.47
C GLN A 34 4.17 -5.08 13.74
N CYS A 35 3.75 -4.21 12.82
CA CYS A 35 2.63 -3.28 13.02
C CYS A 35 1.25 -3.93 12.80
N GLY A 36 1.16 -4.92 11.90
CA GLY A 36 -0.11 -5.55 11.52
C GLY A 36 -0.02 -7.05 11.33
N ALA A 37 0.95 -7.69 12.00
CA ALA A 37 1.17 -9.14 11.94
C ALA A 37 1.30 -9.70 10.50
N GLY A 38 1.98 -8.95 9.63
CA GLY A 38 2.18 -9.28 8.22
C GLY A 38 1.13 -8.71 7.27
N ILE A 39 0.07 -8.07 7.78
CA ILE A 39 -0.95 -7.40 6.96
C ILE A 39 -0.86 -5.90 7.22
N CYS A 40 -0.76 -5.08 6.17
CA CYS A 40 -0.67 -3.64 6.36
C CYS A 40 -1.18 -2.85 5.15
N ILE A 41 -1.59 -1.61 5.41
CA ILE A 41 -2.04 -0.65 4.40
C ILE A 41 -1.05 0.51 4.36
N PHE A 42 -0.45 0.75 3.19
CA PHE A 42 0.49 1.85 3.00
C PHE A 42 -0.01 2.86 1.98
N LEU A 43 0.15 4.15 2.27
CA LEU A 43 0.08 5.21 1.26
C LEU A 43 1.50 5.47 0.71
N LYS A 44 1.68 5.26 -0.60
CA LYS A 44 2.82 5.78 -1.36
C LYS A 44 2.57 7.26 -1.66
N ILE A 45 3.08 8.12 -0.78
CA ILE A 45 2.82 9.58 -0.79
C ILE A 45 3.13 10.19 -2.17
N ARG A 46 4.30 9.87 -2.74
CA ARG A 46 4.75 10.43 -4.03
C ARG A 46 3.95 9.95 -5.25
N GLU A 47 3.20 8.86 -5.11
CA GLU A 47 2.43 8.27 -6.20
C GLU A 47 0.92 8.45 -6.05
N CYS A 48 0.47 8.93 -4.89
CA CYS A 48 -0.94 8.95 -4.51
C CYS A 48 -1.62 7.58 -4.74
N ARG A 49 -0.96 6.51 -4.27
CA ARG A 49 -1.45 5.12 -4.38
C ARG A 49 -1.45 4.45 -3.02
N VAL A 50 -2.43 3.61 -2.77
CA VAL A 50 -2.43 2.70 -1.62
C VAL A 50 -1.83 1.37 -2.04
N VAL A 51 -1.08 0.75 -1.16
CA VAL A 51 -0.55 -0.61 -1.29
C VAL A 51 -1.09 -1.43 -0.14
N LEU A 52 -1.74 -2.53 -0.47
CA LEU A 52 -2.14 -3.56 0.48
C LEU A 52 -1.06 -4.64 0.48
N ILE A 53 -0.62 -5.06 1.66
CA ILE A 53 0.41 -6.11 1.81
C ILE A 53 -0.18 -7.28 2.59
N GLU A 54 0.20 -8.49 2.17
CA GLU A 54 0.04 -9.74 2.90
C GLU A 54 1.39 -10.49 2.92
N GLY A 55 1.96 -10.67 4.10
CA GLY A 55 3.22 -11.36 4.29
C GLY A 55 4.39 -10.65 3.60
N LYS A 56 5.29 -11.44 3.00
CA LYS A 56 6.57 -10.95 2.45
C LYS A 56 6.55 -10.66 0.94
N THR A 57 5.65 -11.32 0.21
CA THR A 57 5.72 -11.39 -1.26
C THR A 57 4.38 -11.14 -1.94
N ARG A 58 3.32 -10.87 -1.18
CA ARG A 58 1.96 -10.71 -1.71
C ARG A 58 1.41 -9.34 -1.36
N GLY A 59 0.62 -8.81 -2.27
CA GLY A 59 -0.02 -7.52 -2.12
C GLY A 59 -0.67 -7.06 -3.41
N CYS A 60 -1.33 -5.91 -3.35
CA CYS A 60 -1.93 -5.27 -4.51
C CYS A 60 -1.92 -3.75 -4.38
N ILE A 61 -2.14 -3.07 -5.52
CA ILE A 61 -2.36 -1.62 -5.54
C ILE A 61 -3.85 -1.35 -5.36
N TYR A 62 -4.16 -0.40 -4.47
CA TYR A 62 -5.51 0.06 -4.22
C TYR A 62 -5.61 1.57 -4.47
N ALA A 63 -6.82 2.04 -4.83
CA ALA A 63 -7.06 3.45 -5.08
C ALA A 63 -6.88 4.28 -3.81
N ALA A 64 -6.08 5.34 -3.87
CA ALA A 64 -5.92 6.24 -2.74
C ALA A 64 -7.20 7.04 -2.45
N PRO A 65 -7.41 7.47 -1.19
CA PRO A 65 -8.61 8.19 -0.79
C PRO A 65 -8.50 9.70 -1.06
N TYR A 66 -7.68 10.12 -2.03
CA TYR A 66 -7.46 11.54 -2.35
C TYR A 66 -7.92 11.84 -3.76
N LEU A 67 -8.74 12.87 -3.92
CA LEU A 67 -9.33 13.30 -5.19
C LEU A 67 -9.23 14.80 -5.37
N ASP A 68 -9.19 15.26 -6.60
CA ASP A 68 -9.34 16.68 -6.91
C ASP A 68 -10.81 17.14 -6.76
N GLU A 69 -11.06 18.41 -7.06
CA GLU A 69 -12.40 19.02 -6.98
C GLU A 69 -13.43 18.38 -7.93
N TYR A 70 -12.98 17.69 -8.98
CA TYR A 70 -13.82 17.00 -9.95
C TYR A 70 -14.02 15.53 -9.61
N GLY A 71 -13.43 15.04 -8.51
CA GLY A 71 -13.52 13.64 -8.10
C GLY A 71 -12.53 12.71 -8.82
N GLU A 72 -11.53 13.27 -9.52
CA GLU A 72 -10.52 12.49 -10.24
C GLU A 72 -9.31 12.19 -9.35
N THR A 73 -8.60 11.11 -9.67
CA THR A 73 -7.29 10.81 -9.08
C THR A 73 -6.19 11.53 -9.87
N ASP A 74 -5.02 11.73 -9.26
CA ASP A 74 -3.82 12.17 -9.96
C ASP A 74 -2.68 11.13 -9.80
N PRO A 75 -2.67 10.08 -10.64
CA PRO A 75 -1.68 9.01 -10.55
C PRO A 75 -0.26 9.53 -10.72
N GLY A 76 0.58 9.35 -9.71
CA GLY A 76 1.94 9.87 -9.75
C GLY A 76 2.06 11.38 -9.50
N LEU A 77 0.96 12.04 -9.09
CA LEU A 77 0.90 13.48 -8.85
C LEU A 77 1.41 14.30 -10.06
N LYS A 78 1.13 13.83 -11.27
CA LYS A 78 1.69 14.38 -12.51
C LYS A 78 0.97 15.66 -12.95
N ARG A 79 -0.34 15.75 -12.70
CA ARG A 79 -1.14 16.94 -13.04
C ARG A 79 -0.84 18.08 -12.06
N GLY A 80 -0.52 17.73 -10.81
CA GLY A 80 -0.24 18.72 -9.76
C GLY A 80 -1.51 19.36 -9.21
N ASN A 81 -2.68 18.76 -9.46
CA ASN A 81 -3.94 19.24 -8.91
C ASN A 81 -3.94 19.09 -7.38
N PRO A 82 -4.44 20.08 -6.63
CA PRO A 82 -4.68 19.91 -5.20
C PRO A 82 -5.65 18.75 -4.96
N LEU A 83 -5.19 17.72 -4.25
CA LEU A 83 -6.04 16.60 -3.85
C LEU A 83 -6.52 16.78 -2.41
N ARG A 84 -7.77 16.38 -2.16
CA ARG A 84 -8.42 16.39 -0.85
C ARG A 84 -8.87 14.99 -0.47
N LEU A 85 -8.96 14.74 0.83
CA LEU A 85 -9.44 13.47 1.36
C LEU A 85 -10.92 13.28 1.00
N SER A 86 -11.20 12.24 0.22
CA SER A 86 -12.54 11.70 0.02
C SER A 86 -12.90 10.82 1.22
N HIS A 87 -13.82 11.32 2.06
CA HIS A 87 -14.30 10.60 3.23
C HIS A 87 -14.97 9.26 2.86
N GLU A 88 -15.61 9.19 1.70
CA GLU A 88 -16.21 7.95 1.19
C GLU A 88 -15.14 6.89 0.91
N ARG A 89 -14.09 7.24 0.16
CA ARG A 89 -13.00 6.30 -0.15
C ARG A 89 -12.20 5.93 1.10
N TYR A 90 -12.00 6.89 2.00
CA TYR A 90 -11.37 6.63 3.29
C TYR A 90 -12.19 5.64 4.12
N ARG A 91 -13.52 5.78 4.16
CA ARG A 91 -14.41 4.84 4.83
C ARG A 91 -14.32 3.43 4.23
N LYS A 92 -14.19 3.30 2.90
CA LYS A 92 -13.98 1.99 2.25
C LYS A 92 -12.70 1.30 2.71
N LEU A 93 -11.58 2.04 2.77
CA LEU A 93 -10.32 1.52 3.33
C LEU A 93 -10.47 1.09 4.80
N HIS A 94 -11.18 1.89 5.59
CA HIS A 94 -11.41 1.57 7.00
C HIS A 94 -12.26 0.31 7.17
N LEU A 95 -13.32 0.15 6.36
CA LEU A 95 -14.15 -1.06 6.36
C LEU A 95 -13.34 -2.29 5.93
N LEU A 96 -12.50 -2.15 4.90
CA LEU A 96 -11.62 -3.22 4.44
C LEU A 96 -10.72 -3.75 5.59
N TRP A 97 -10.16 -2.83 6.38
CA TRP A 97 -9.39 -3.16 7.58
C TRP A 97 -10.25 -3.82 8.66
N GLN A 98 -11.36 -3.18 9.05
CA GLN A 98 -12.23 -3.66 10.13
C GLN A 98 -12.85 -5.03 9.86
N GLN A 99 -13.15 -5.33 8.61
CA GLN A 99 -13.75 -6.59 8.18
C GLN A 99 -12.71 -7.68 7.90
N HIS A 100 -11.42 -7.38 8.06
CA HIS A 100 -10.31 -8.27 7.74
C HIS A 100 -10.27 -8.70 6.26
N CYS A 101 -10.86 -7.90 5.36
CA CYS A 101 -11.06 -8.23 3.96
C CYS A 101 -9.84 -7.96 3.05
N ILE A 102 -8.68 -7.62 3.63
CA ILE A 102 -7.48 -7.22 2.87
C ILE A 102 -6.94 -8.38 2.04
N ILE A 103 -6.95 -9.60 2.59
CA ILE A 103 -6.43 -10.78 1.90
C ILE A 103 -7.32 -11.12 0.72
N GLU A 104 -8.64 -11.04 0.89
CA GLU A 104 -9.61 -11.25 -0.20
C GLU A 104 -9.44 -10.21 -1.31
N GLU A 105 -9.25 -8.94 -0.97
CA GLU A 105 -9.01 -7.88 -1.96
C GLU A 105 -7.69 -8.10 -2.73
N ILE A 106 -6.63 -8.54 -2.03
CA ILE A 106 -5.36 -8.91 -2.67
C ILE A 106 -5.57 -10.09 -3.63
N ALA A 107 -6.26 -11.15 -3.19
CA ALA A 107 -6.53 -12.33 -4.02
C ALA A 107 -7.34 -11.96 -5.27
N HIS A 108 -8.43 -11.23 -5.10
CA HIS A 108 -9.27 -10.75 -6.20
C HIS A 108 -8.49 -9.86 -7.19
N SER A 109 -7.65 -8.95 -6.68
CA SER A 109 -6.82 -8.10 -7.53
C SER A 109 -5.78 -8.89 -8.33
N LEU A 110 -5.22 -9.97 -7.76
CA LEU A 110 -4.26 -10.84 -8.45
C LEU A 110 -4.93 -11.70 -9.53
N GLU A 111 -6.17 -12.13 -9.32
CA GLU A 111 -6.96 -12.85 -10.33
C GLU A 111 -7.30 -11.96 -11.54
N ILE A 112 -7.65 -10.69 -11.28
CA ILE A 112 -7.97 -9.71 -12.32
C ILE A 112 -6.71 -9.23 -13.05
N SER A 113 -5.59 -9.11 -12.34
CA SER A 113 -4.35 -8.52 -12.87
C SER A 113 -3.30 -9.60 -13.14
N GLN A 114 -3.30 -10.17 -14.35
CA GLN A 114 -2.22 -11.06 -14.83
C GLN A 114 -0.87 -10.35 -15.08
N MET A 115 -0.73 -9.05 -14.78
CA MET A 115 0.48 -8.27 -15.08
C MET A 115 0.99 -7.47 -13.87
N PHE A 116 1.62 -8.17 -12.93
CA PHE A 116 2.61 -7.54 -12.02
C PHE A 116 4.01 -8.10 -12.26
N PHE A 117 4.37 -8.34 -13.51
CA PHE A 117 5.77 -8.60 -13.89
C PHE A 117 6.60 -7.36 -13.53
N GLY A 118 7.35 -7.42 -12.44
CA GLY A 118 8.36 -6.42 -12.07
C GLY A 118 8.14 -5.65 -10.76
N PHE A 119 7.03 -5.83 -10.03
CA PHE A 119 6.94 -5.25 -8.68
C PHE A 119 7.73 -6.12 -7.71
N ASN A 120 8.90 -5.63 -7.30
CA ASN A 120 9.71 -6.36 -6.34
C ASN A 120 9.21 -6.13 -4.91
N TRP A 121 8.36 -7.03 -4.44
CA TRP A 121 7.82 -7.04 -3.07
C TRP A 121 8.92 -7.12 -2.00
N SER A 122 10.07 -7.74 -2.28
CA SER A 122 11.16 -7.82 -1.30
C SER A 122 11.85 -6.48 -1.04
N LEU A 123 11.71 -5.51 -1.95
CA LEU A 123 12.27 -4.15 -1.78
C LEU A 123 11.26 -3.17 -1.17
N LEU A 124 10.03 -3.61 -0.88
CA LEU A 124 8.99 -2.76 -0.31
C LEU A 124 9.20 -2.57 1.19
#